data_AF-R7G945-F1
#
_entry.id   AF-R7G945-F1
#
_cell.length_a   1.000
_cell.length_b   1.000
_cell.length_c   1.000
_cell.angle_alpha   90.00
_cell.angle_beta   90.00
_cell.angle_gamma   90.00
#
_symmetry.space_group_name_H-M   'P 1'
#
loop_
_entity.id
_entity.type
_entity.pdbx_description
1 polymer ?
#
loop_
_entity_poly.entity_id
_entity_poly.type
_entity_poly.pdbx_seq_one_letter_code
_entity_poly.pdbx_strand_id
1 'polypeptide(L)' 'MKLEDIEQVTSDIDVSPLYEALSTLKSPYREIIQLHVFDGYSLKEISKKYNKSESFAKVAFLRAKKMLREELMKNEM' A
#
# COMPACT_ATOMS: atom_id res chain seq x y z
N MET A 1 -10.76 23.23 4.29
CA MET A 1 -11.41 21.99 3.83
C MET A 1 -12.00 21.36 5.07
N LYS A 2 -13.34 21.32 5.17
CA LYS A 2 -13.98 20.75 6.35
C LYS A 2 -13.85 19.23 6.27
N LEU A 3 -13.63 18.58 7.40
CA LEU A 3 -13.47 17.11 7.49
C LEU A 3 -14.71 16.37 6.96
N GLU A 4 -15.85 17.06 6.91
CA GLU A 4 -17.15 16.61 6.37
C GLU A 4 -17.12 16.25 4.87
N ASP A 5 -16.17 16.77 4.08
CA ASP A 5 -16.15 16.55 2.62
C ASP A 5 -15.54 15.18 2.22
N ILE A 6 -14.84 14.50 3.14
CA ILE A 6 -14.16 13.21 2.85
C ILE A 6 -15.13 12.03 3.01
N GLU A 7 -16.12 12.11 3.91
CA GLU A 7 -17.04 11.00 4.21
C GLU A 7 -18.05 10.71 3.10
N GLN A 8 -18.39 11.67 2.25
CA GLN A 8 -19.39 11.46 1.18
C GLN A 8 -18.88 10.64 -0.01
N VAL A 9 -17.56 10.45 -0.16
CA VAL A 9 -16.98 9.71 -1.31
C VAL A 9 -16.83 8.22 -1.01
N THR A 10 -16.91 7.80 0.26
CA THR A 10 -16.58 6.42 0.69
C THR A 10 -17.79 5.50 0.79
N SER A 11 -19.02 5.97 0.56
CA SER A 11 -20.23 5.17 0.82
C SER A 11 -20.40 3.96 -0.10
N ASP A 12 -19.75 3.95 -1.26
CA ASP A 12 -20.00 2.95 -2.31
C ASP A 12 -18.83 1.97 -2.54
N ILE A 13 -17.68 2.17 -1.89
CA ILE A 13 -16.50 1.32 -2.06
C ILE A 13 -16.19 0.62 -0.74
N ASP A 14 -16.46 -0.68 -0.66
CA ASP A 14 -15.99 -1.52 0.44
C ASP A 14 -14.47 -1.70 0.34
N VAL A 15 -13.75 -0.93 1.15
CA VAL A 15 -12.28 -0.97 1.26
C VAL A 15 -11.79 -2.01 2.26
N SER A 16 -12.68 -2.69 2.98
CA SER A 16 -12.34 -3.67 4.02
C SER A 16 -11.41 -4.78 3.50
N PRO A 17 -11.66 -5.38 2.31
CA PRO A 17 -10.77 -6.42 1.77
C PRO A 17 -9.35 -5.92 1.51
N LEU A 18 -9.19 -4.66 1.12
CA LEU A 18 -7.88 -4.05 0.90
C LEU A 18 -7.12 -3.84 2.21
N TYR A 19 -7.81 -3.35 3.25
CA TYR A 19 -7.22 -3.18 4.57
C TYR A 19 -6.83 -4.52 5.20
N GLU A 20 -7.68 -5.53 5.09
CA GLU A 20 -7.39 -6.89 5.55
C GLU A 20 -6.17 -7.46 4.83
N ALA A 21 -6.15 -7.39 3.49
CA ALA A 21 -5.02 -7.88 2.70
C ALA A 21 -3.71 -7.14 3.04
N LEU A 22 -3.75 -5.81 3.22
CA LEU A 22 -2.58 -5.04 3.67
C LEU A 22 -2.09 -5.44 5.06
N SER A 23 -3.00 -5.81 5.96
CA SER A 23 -2.69 -6.22 7.33
C SER A 23 -1.92 -7.55 7.39
N THR A 24 -1.98 -8.38 6.34
CA THR A 24 -1.23 -9.65 6.27
C THR A 24 0.21 -9.45 5.79
N LEU A 25 0.47 -8.38 5.04
CA LEU A 25 1.83 -8.04 4.58
C LEU A 25 2.71 -7.65 5.77
N LYS A 26 3.90 -8.26 5.85
CA LYS A 26 4.92 -7.94 6.85
C LYS A 26 5.73 -6.70 6.46
N SER A 27 6.36 -6.05 7.43
CA SER A 27 7.38 -5.02 7.16
C SER A 27 8.56 -5.65 6.38
N PRO A 28 9.14 -4.96 5.38
CA PRO A 28 8.85 -3.58 4.97
C PRO A 28 7.74 -3.46 3.89
N TYR A 29 7.14 -4.55 3.43
CA TYR A 29 6.23 -4.54 2.28
C TYR A 29 4.96 -3.71 2.53
N ARG A 30 4.36 -3.82 3.72
CA ARG A 30 3.19 -3.01 4.10
C ARG A 30 3.50 -1.51 4.07
N GLU A 31 4.57 -1.11 4.76
CA GLU A 31 5.01 0.29 4.81
C GLU A 31 5.34 0.83 3.42
N ILE A 32 5.95 0.03 2.55
CA ILE A 32 6.27 0.45 1.18
C ILE A 32 5.00 0.71 0.36
N ILE A 33 3.96 -0.12 0.50
CA ILE A 33 2.67 0.16 -0.14
C ILE A 33 2.04 1.42 0.45
N GLN A 34 2.08 1.58 1.78
CA GLN A 34 1.50 2.75 2.41
C GLN A 34 2.16 4.04 1.94
N LEU A 35 3.49 4.08 1.97
CA LEU A 35 4.27 5.23 1.53
C LEU A 35 4.03 5.54 0.05
N HIS A 36 4.01 4.54 -0.82
CA HIS A 36 3.92 4.79 -2.25
C HIS A 36 2.50 5.10 -2.73
N VAL A 37 1.51 4.39 -2.21
CA VAL A 37 0.13 4.41 -2.73
C VAL A 37 -0.75 5.39 -1.96
N PHE A 38 -0.67 5.41 -0.63
CA PHE A 38 -1.50 6.30 0.19
C PHE A 38 -0.82 7.64 0.44
N ASP A 39 0.48 7.64 0.73
CA ASP A 39 1.21 8.86 1.08
C ASP A 39 1.89 9.53 -0.12
N GLY A 40 1.91 8.87 -1.29
CA GLY A 40 2.40 9.45 -2.56
C GLY A 40 3.93 9.58 -2.70
N TYR A 41 4.72 8.94 -1.84
CA TYR A 41 6.18 8.98 -1.92
C TYR A 41 6.68 8.26 -3.18
N SER A 42 7.66 8.85 -3.87
CA SER A 42 8.37 8.18 -4.95
C SER A 42 9.26 7.05 -4.42
N LEU A 43 9.56 6.06 -5.29
CA LEU A 43 10.48 4.97 -4.93
C LEU A 43 11.89 5.47 -4.56
N LYS A 44 12.29 6.65 -5.07
CA LYS A 44 13.54 7.32 -4.73
C LYS A 44 13.51 7.90 -3.31
N GLU A 45 12.38 8.44 -2.87
CA GLU A 45 12.23 8.92 -1.49
C GLU A 45 12.13 7.75 -0.51
N ILE A 46 11.43 6.69 -0.89
CA ILE A 46 11.36 5.44 -0.12
C ILE A 46 12.75 4.84 0.04
N SER A 47 13.56 4.77 -1.03
CA SER A 47 14.93 4.23 -0.93
C SER A 47 15.80 5.02 0.05
N LYS A 48 15.66 6.36 0.07
CA LYS A 48 16.34 7.21 1.05
C LYS A 48 15.84 6.92 2.47
N LYS A 49 14.53 6.77 2.68
CA LYS A 49 13.94 6.47 3.99
C LYS A 49 14.45 5.16 4.58
N TYR A 50 14.62 4.13 3.75
CA TYR A 50 15.18 2.84 4.16
C TYR A 50 16.71 2.80 4.16
N ASN A 51 17.39 3.89 3.77
CA ASN A 51 18.84 3.93 3.56
C ASN A 51 19.35 2.79 2.66
N LYS A 52 18.67 2.58 1.53
CA LYS A 52 18.96 1.54 0.52
C LYS A 52 18.99 2.14 -0.89
N SER A 53 19.31 1.31 -1.89
CA SER A 53 19.31 1.71 -3.29
C SER A 53 17.88 1.88 -3.84
N GLU A 54 17.74 2.67 -4.90
CA GLU A 54 16.46 2.81 -5.61
C GLU A 54 15.98 1.46 -6.19
N SER A 55 16.92 0.60 -6.60
CA SER A 55 16.64 -0.77 -7.05
C SER A 55 16.01 -1.62 -5.94
N PHE A 56 16.44 -1.47 -4.69
CA PHE A 56 15.79 -2.12 -3.55
C PHE A 56 14.33 -1.67 -3.42
N ALA A 57 14.06 -0.36 -3.46
CA ALA A 57 12.70 0.16 -3.35
C ALA A 57 11.80 -0.34 -4.49
N LYS A 58 12.30 -0.36 -5.73
CA LYS A 58 11.59 -0.93 -6.90
C LYS A 58 11.22 -2.40 -6.69
N VAL A 59 12.20 -3.24 -6.34
CA VAL A 59 11.97 -4.68 -6.15
C VAL A 59 11.06 -4.96 -4.96
N ALA A 60 11.25 -4.25 -3.84
CA ALA A 60 10.44 -4.40 -2.66
C ALA A 60 8.99 -3.97 -2.91
N PHE A 61 8.77 -2.86 -3.63
CA PHE A 61 7.43 -2.44 -4.06
C PHE A 61 6.76 -3.45 -4.98
N LEU A 62 7.48 -3.97 -5.99
CA LEU A 62 6.94 -4.99 -6.90
C LEU A 62 6.53 -6.27 -6.15
N ARG A 63 7.35 -6.73 -5.20
CA ARG A 63 7.03 -7.88 -4.34
C ARG A 63 5.82 -7.59 -3.46
N ALA A 64 5.78 -6.42 -2.81
CA ALA A 64 4.65 -6.01 -1.98
C ALA A 64 3.34 -5.99 -2.79
N LYS A 65 3.37 -5.42 -4.01
CA LYS A 65 2.21 -5.38 -4.92
C LYS A 65 1.76 -6.78 -5.33
N LYS A 66 2.70 -7.71 -5.56
CA LYS A 66 2.39 -9.12 -5.88
C LYS A 66 1.72 -9.81 -4.69
N MET A 67 2.28 -9.68 -3.49
CA MET A 67 1.73 -10.27 -2.27
C MET A 67 0.33 -9.73 -1.97
N LEU A 68 0.12 -8.42 -2.13
CA LEU A 68 -1.17 -7.79 -1.90
C LEU A 68 -2.23 -8.33 -2.88
N ARG A 69 -1.88 -8.49 -4.17
CA ARG A 69 -2.77 -9.10 -5.16
C ARG A 69 -3.10 -10.56 -4.81
N GLU A 70 -2.11 -11.34 -4.42
CA GLU A 70 -2.31 -12.74 -4.04
C GLU A 70 -3.25 -12.85 -2.84
N GLU A 71 -3.15 -11.95 -1.88
CA GLU A 71 -4.03 -11.95 -0.71
C GLU A 71 -5.46 -11.53 -1.06
N LEU A 72 -5.64 -10.52 -1.90
CA LEU A 72 -6.95 -10.12 -2.41
C LEU A 72 -7.63 -11.26 -3.18
N MET A 73 -6.88 -11.97 -4.03
CA MET A 73 -7.40 -13.13 -4.78
C MET A 73 -7.81 -14.30 -3.89
N LYS A 74 -7.20 -14.48 -2.70
CA LYS A 74 -7.63 -15.51 -1.75
C LYS A 74 -8.95 -15.17 -1.08
N ASN A 75 -9.22 -13.88 -0.84
CA ASN A 75 -10.46 -13.44 -0.20
C ASN A 75 -11.66 -13.46 -1.16
N GLU A 76 -11.41 -13.56 -2.47
CA GLU A 76 -12.42 -13.70 -3.54
C GLU A 76 -12.76 -15.16 -3.89
N MET A 77 -12.06 -16.15 -3.32
CA MET A 77 -12.33 -17.60 -3.50
C MET A 77 -12.96 -18.22 -2.26
#